data_AF-U1WNN7-F1
#
_entry.id   AF-U1WNN7-F1
#
_cell.length_a   1.000
_cell.length_b   1.000
_cell.length_c   1.000
_cell.angle_alpha   90.00
_cell.angle_beta   90.00
_cell.angle_gamma   90.00
#
_symmetry.space_group_name_H-M   'P 1'
#
loop_
_entity.id
_entity.type
_entity.pdbx_description
1 polymer ?
#
loop_
_entity_poly.entity_id
_entity_poly.type
_entity_poly.pdbx_seq_one_letter_code
_entity_poly.pdbx_strand_id
1 'polypeptide(L)'
;MAYHWDKYSVVQQKTEIPQQKYTTSTLPYIQQMYTDYTYDAANNKYYGSGENVSGIYENDPVGYFAFYTYVSTLYKATKVNSNTVEVWIVTTSTKPAKGSLIQSNIVAVDGTYPVDGVHTDGYWYVKKGIVNQSPTLTLSTQNNHALFEGSVLPITGNASDADNGDVLT
;
A
#
# COMPACT_ATOMS: atom_id res chain seq x y z
N MET A 1 -3.66 -7.38 -23.94
CA MET A 1 -4.21 -8.24 -22.88
C MET A 1 -4.86 -7.37 -21.81
N ALA A 2 -6.05 -7.74 -21.34
CA ALA A 2 -6.73 -7.03 -20.25
C ALA A 2 -6.52 -7.76 -18.92
N TYR A 3 -6.49 -6.99 -17.83
CA TYR A 3 -6.32 -7.49 -16.48
C TYR A 3 -7.39 -6.91 -15.56
N HIS A 4 -7.69 -7.64 -14.49
CA HIS A 4 -8.44 -7.11 -13.37
C HIS A 4 -7.54 -6.25 -12.47
N TRP A 5 -8.12 -5.22 -11.89
CA TRP A 5 -7.46 -4.27 -11.01
C TRP A 5 -8.36 -3.96 -9.81
N ASP A 6 -7.73 -3.78 -8.65
CA ASP A 6 -8.37 -3.20 -7.49
C ASP A 6 -7.82 -1.79 -7.25
N LYS A 7 -8.72 -0.86 -6.92
CA LYS A 7 -8.43 0.54 -6.59
C LYS A 7 -8.61 0.75 -5.10
N TYR A 8 -7.64 1.39 -4.47
CA TYR A 8 -7.59 1.70 -3.06
C TYR A 8 -7.34 3.19 -2.84
N SER A 9 -7.74 3.68 -1.68
CA SER A 9 -7.27 4.97 -1.16
C SER A 9 -5.76 4.91 -0.91
N VAL A 10 -5.12 6.07 -0.89
CA VAL A 10 -3.71 6.21 -0.47
C VAL A 10 -3.68 6.77 0.94
N VAL A 11 -2.93 6.11 1.80
CA VAL A 11 -2.58 6.65 3.13
C VAL A 11 -1.10 6.98 3.16
N GLN A 12 -0.70 7.92 4.01
CA GLN A 12 0.70 8.20 4.24
C GLN A 12 1.21 7.33 5.37
N GLN A 13 2.13 6.42 5.07
CA GLN A 13 2.82 5.63 6.08
C GLN A 13 4.07 6.38 6.53
N LYS A 14 4.09 6.74 7.81
CA LYS A 14 5.22 7.37 8.48
C LYS A 14 6.10 6.29 9.10
N THR A 15 7.38 6.30 8.77
CA THR A 15 8.37 5.36 9.33
C THR A 15 9.47 6.14 10.02
N GLU A 16 9.73 5.78 11.28
CA GLU A 16 10.88 6.27 12.05
C GLU A 16 12.15 5.56 11.60
N ILE A 17 13.18 6.33 11.27
CA ILE A 17 14.51 5.84 10.90
C ILE A 17 15.49 6.29 11.97
N PRO A 18 15.87 5.40 12.90
CA PRO A 18 16.88 5.70 13.91
C PRO A 18 18.21 6.04 13.24
N GLN A 19 18.83 7.14 13.65
CA GLN A 19 20.11 7.60 13.10
C GLN A 19 21.27 7.32 14.06
N GLN A 20 21.12 7.74 15.31
CA GLN A 20 22.17 7.65 16.32
C GLN A 20 21.55 7.38 17.69
N LYS A 21 22.25 6.57 18.49
CA LYS A 21 21.86 6.17 19.83
C LYS A 21 22.79 6.79 20.87
N TYR A 22 22.20 7.22 21.97
CA TYR A 22 22.87 7.60 23.21
C TYR A 22 22.26 6.83 24.37
N THR A 23 23.08 6.42 25.33
CA THR A 23 22.61 5.81 26.57
C THR A 23 23.04 6.67 27.72
N THR A 24 22.10 7.00 28.62
CA THR A 24 22.39 7.75 29.84
C THR A 24 21.87 6.98 31.05
N SER A 25 22.68 6.94 32.11
CA SER A 25 22.35 6.37 33.42
C SER A 25 21.70 7.39 34.36
N THR A 26 21.56 8.64 33.91
CA THR A 26 20.74 9.65 34.58
C THR A 26 19.50 9.90 33.73
N LEU A 27 18.33 9.80 34.36
CA LEU A 27 17.05 10.14 33.74
C LEU A 27 17.14 11.60 33.24
N PRO A 28 17.09 11.82 31.93
CA PRO A 28 17.32 13.15 31.41
C PRO A 28 16.09 14.00 31.75
N TYR A 29 16.29 15.04 32.58
CA TYR A 29 15.27 16.05 32.84
C TYR A 29 15.16 16.95 31.61
N ILE A 30 14.50 16.43 30.59
CA ILE A 30 14.21 17.15 29.35
C ILE A 30 12.84 17.77 29.52
N GLN A 31 12.80 19.09 29.71
CA GLN A 31 11.54 19.81 29.75
C GLN A 31 10.87 19.74 28.37
N GLN A 32 9.54 19.64 28.36
CA GLN A 32 8.69 19.65 27.16
C GLN A 32 8.87 18.41 26.26
N MET A 33 8.72 17.22 26.84
CA MET A 33 8.56 16.00 26.05
C MET A 33 7.08 15.78 25.70
N TYR A 34 6.83 14.95 24.69
CA TYR A 34 5.50 14.68 24.16
C TYR A 34 5.34 13.21 23.78
N THR A 35 4.14 12.65 23.90
CA THR A 35 3.89 11.23 23.58
C THR A 35 3.84 10.94 22.07
N ASP A 36 3.76 11.98 21.24
CA ASP A 36 3.83 11.91 19.78
C ASP A 36 4.53 13.16 19.20
N TYR A 37 4.64 13.22 17.88
CA TYR A 37 5.17 14.39 17.17
C TYR A 37 4.52 14.57 15.78
N THR A 38 4.46 15.82 15.36
CA THR A 38 4.12 16.22 13.99
C THR A 38 5.38 16.67 13.24
N TYR A 39 5.34 16.59 11.92
CA TYR A 39 6.41 17.07 11.04
C TYR A 39 5.82 18.08 10.06
N ASP A 40 6.30 19.31 10.13
CA ASP A 40 6.00 20.35 9.17
C ASP A 40 7.00 20.27 8.02
N ALA A 41 6.55 19.67 6.92
CA ALA A 41 7.35 19.51 5.72
C ALA A 41 7.68 20.85 5.03
N ALA A 42 6.84 21.89 5.19
CA ALA A 42 7.08 23.18 4.55
C ALA A 42 8.25 23.92 5.20
N ASN A 43 8.44 23.75 6.52
CA ASN A 43 9.51 24.39 7.29
C ASN A 43 10.64 23.43 7.68
N ASN A 44 10.55 22.15 7.31
CA ASN A 44 11.46 21.08 7.71
C ASN A 44 11.70 21.04 9.24
N LYS A 45 10.61 21.06 10.01
CA LYS A 45 10.64 21.10 11.48
C LYS A 45 9.75 20.07 12.11
N TYR A 46 10.22 19.50 13.22
CA TYR A 46 9.42 18.64 14.08
C TYR A 46 8.79 19.47 15.21
N TYR A 47 7.60 19.06 15.64
CA TYR A 47 6.90 19.62 16.79
C TYR A 47 6.38 18.48 17.65
N GLY A 48 6.48 18.60 18.97
CA GLY A 48 5.82 17.67 19.88
C GLY A 48 4.29 17.74 19.76
N SER A 49 3.63 16.59 19.86
CA SER A 49 2.16 16.49 19.83
C SER A 49 1.68 15.39 20.78
N GLY A 50 0.37 15.34 21.04
CA GLY A 50 -0.17 14.44 22.06
C GLY A 50 -0.01 15.01 23.47
N GLU A 51 0.17 14.13 24.45
CA GLU A 51 0.27 14.51 25.86
C GLU A 51 1.66 15.10 26.16
N ASN A 52 1.69 16.26 26.82
CA ASN A 52 2.94 16.84 27.30
C ASN A 52 3.39 16.15 28.58
N VAL A 53 4.62 15.67 28.59
CA VAL A 53 5.21 14.97 29.73
C VAL A 53 6.50 15.68 30.15
N SER A 54 6.69 15.80 31.46
CA SER A 54 7.80 16.59 32.03
C SER A 54 9.15 15.87 32.03
N GLY A 55 9.17 14.60 31.60
CA GLY A 55 10.36 13.76 31.53
C GLY A 55 10.01 12.29 31.52
N ILE A 56 11.04 11.45 31.62
CA ILE A 56 10.93 10.02 31.94
C ILE A 56 11.41 9.83 33.38
N TYR A 57 10.59 9.19 34.20
CA TYR A 57 10.77 9.02 35.64
C TYR A 57 11.08 7.57 36.04
N GLU A 58 11.62 7.39 37.25
CA GLU A 58 11.98 6.07 37.80
C GLU A 58 10.76 5.15 37.96
N ASN A 59 9.56 5.71 38.16
CA ASN A 59 8.33 4.94 38.30
C ASN A 59 7.65 4.59 36.96
N ASP A 60 8.11 5.15 35.84
CA ASP A 60 7.53 4.83 34.53
C ASP A 60 7.81 3.36 34.14
N PRO A 61 6.93 2.70 33.40
CA PRO A 61 7.19 1.33 32.97
C PRO A 61 8.38 1.25 31.99
N VAL A 62 9.11 0.14 32.02
CA VAL A 62 10.10 -0.15 30.97
C VAL A 62 9.39 -0.21 29.61
N GLY A 63 9.98 0.44 28.60
CA GLY A 63 9.38 0.64 27.28
C GLY A 63 8.59 1.94 27.15
N TYR A 64 8.34 2.67 28.24
CA TYR A 64 7.80 4.03 28.16
C TYR A 64 8.71 4.92 27.32
N PHE A 65 8.13 5.70 26.42
CA PHE A 65 8.87 6.60 25.55
C PHE A 65 8.18 7.95 25.40
N ALA A 66 8.98 8.96 25.09
CA ALA A 66 8.49 10.26 24.71
C ALA A 66 9.47 10.94 23.74
N PHE A 67 8.95 11.91 23.00
CA PHE A 67 9.66 12.67 21.98
C PHE A 67 9.97 14.07 22.47
N TYR A 68 11.09 14.62 22.02
CA TYR A 68 11.38 16.04 22.17
C TYR A 68 12.16 16.54 20.96
N THR A 69 12.18 17.85 20.78
CA THR A 69 12.84 18.49 19.65
C THR A 69 13.90 19.46 20.13
N TYR A 70 15.10 19.39 19.57
CA TYR A 70 16.18 20.36 19.84
C TYR A 70 16.81 20.80 18.53
N VAL A 71 16.78 22.12 18.25
CA VAL A 71 17.33 22.73 17.03
C VAL A 71 16.83 22.01 15.75
N SER A 72 15.52 21.71 15.70
CA SER A 72 14.85 20.98 14.59
C SER A 72 15.20 19.50 14.44
N THR A 73 15.99 18.92 15.36
CA THR A 73 16.23 17.47 15.41
C THR A 73 15.20 16.83 16.33
N LEU A 74 14.58 15.73 15.87
CA LEU A 74 13.67 14.93 16.68
C LEU A 74 14.46 13.88 17.46
N TYR A 75 14.16 13.78 18.74
CA TYR A 75 14.72 12.78 19.62
C TYR A 75 13.60 11.92 20.21
N LYS A 76 13.86 10.61 20.32
CA LYS A 76 13.00 9.66 21.01
C LYS A 76 13.76 9.11 22.21
N ALA A 77 13.27 9.38 23.41
CA ALA A 77 13.81 8.79 24.62
C ALA A 77 12.93 7.61 25.04
N THR A 78 13.55 6.47 25.35
CA THR A 78 12.86 5.25 25.76
C THR A 78 13.49 4.72 27.05
N LYS A 79 12.66 4.42 28.04
CA LYS A 79 13.11 3.79 29.28
C LYS A 79 13.44 2.33 29.05
N VAL A 80 14.66 1.91 29.40
CA VAL A 80 15.09 0.52 29.22
C VAL A 80 15.23 -0.25 30.54
N ASN A 81 15.47 0.45 31.65
CA ASN A 81 15.41 -0.10 33.00
C ASN A 81 15.13 1.04 34.01
N SER A 82 15.21 0.77 35.31
CA SER A 82 14.91 1.75 36.37
C SER A 82 15.68 3.07 36.24
N ASN A 83 16.95 3.00 35.84
CA ASN A 83 17.87 4.15 35.85
C ASN A 83 18.41 4.52 34.47
N THR A 84 18.05 3.77 33.42
CA THR A 84 18.66 3.94 32.10
C THR A 84 17.61 4.33 31.07
N VAL A 85 17.95 5.36 30.31
CA VAL A 85 17.18 5.83 29.16
C VAL A 85 18.06 5.77 27.92
N GLU A 86 17.49 5.24 26.84
CA GLU A 86 18.08 5.31 25.52
C GLU A 86 17.47 6.47 24.75
N VAL A 87 18.32 7.33 24.21
CA VAL A 87 17.89 8.47 23.40
C VAL A 87 18.35 8.24 21.96
N TRP A 88 17.41 8.30 21.03
CA TRP A 88 17.66 8.17 19.61
C TRP A 88 17.43 9.49 18.90
N ILE A 89 18.36 9.88 18.01
CA ILE A 89 18.04 10.83 16.95
C ILE A 89 17.21 10.09 15.92
N VAL A 90 16.02 10.61 15.63
CA VAL A 90 15.08 10.01 14.71
C VAL A 90 14.86 10.94 13.53
N THR A 91 14.91 10.38 12.33
CA THR A 91 14.36 11.04 11.15
C THR A 91 13.12 10.28 10.70
N THR A 92 12.25 10.94 9.95
CA THR A 92 11.03 10.31 9.43
C THR A 92 11.03 10.28 7.92
N SER A 93 10.72 9.11 7.38
CA SER A 93 10.32 8.99 5.98
C SER A 93 8.82 8.83 5.92
N THR A 94 8.19 9.59 5.03
CA THR A 94 6.78 9.40 4.69
C THR A 94 6.73 8.81 3.30
N LYS A 95 6.05 7.68 3.15
CA LYS A 95 5.83 7.04 1.85
C LYS A 95 4.33 6.79 1.67
N PRO A 96 3.81 6.92 0.44
CA PRO A 96 2.47 6.47 0.17
C PRO A 96 2.38 4.97 0.44
N ALA A 97 1.27 4.54 1.01
CA ALA A 97 0.94 3.15 1.26
C ALA A 97 -0.52 2.89 0.87
N LYS A 98 -0.80 1.62 0.61
CA LYS A 98 -2.14 1.14 0.26
C LYS A 98 -3.10 1.34 1.43
N GLY A 99 -4.18 2.06 1.19
CA GLY A 99 -5.28 2.27 2.13
C GLY A 99 -6.43 1.28 1.93
N SER A 100 -7.64 1.72 2.26
CA SER A 100 -8.88 0.95 2.13
C SER A 100 -9.28 0.76 0.67
N LEU A 101 -9.88 -0.39 0.36
CA LEU A 101 -10.45 -0.70 -0.96
C LEU A 101 -11.57 0.28 -1.30
N ILE A 102 -11.54 0.83 -2.50
CA ILE A 102 -12.56 1.73 -3.06
C ILE A 102 -13.40 1.00 -4.10
N GLN A 103 -12.74 0.28 -5.01
CA GLN A 103 -13.39 -0.43 -6.10
C GLN A 103 -12.57 -1.67 -6.47
N SER A 104 -13.26 -2.75 -6.82
CA SER A 104 -12.64 -4.02 -7.22
C SER A 104 -13.09 -4.41 -8.63
N ASN A 105 -12.36 -5.36 -9.24
CA ASN A 105 -12.65 -5.96 -10.55
C ASN A 105 -12.70 -4.94 -11.71
N ILE A 106 -11.91 -3.87 -11.62
CA ILE A 106 -11.74 -2.92 -12.74
C ILE A 106 -11.04 -3.65 -13.88
N VAL A 107 -11.65 -3.64 -15.07
CA VAL A 107 -11.06 -4.22 -16.28
C VAL A 107 -10.31 -3.13 -17.04
N ALA A 108 -9.02 -3.33 -17.26
CA ALA A 108 -8.21 -2.40 -18.04
C ALA A 108 -7.10 -3.12 -18.80
N VAL A 109 -6.63 -2.53 -19.90
CA VAL A 109 -5.49 -3.05 -20.65
C VAL A 109 -4.21 -2.98 -19.81
N ASP A 110 -3.28 -3.90 -20.06
CA ASP A 110 -2.00 -3.88 -19.34
C ASP A 110 -1.27 -2.54 -19.48
N GLY A 111 -0.64 -2.10 -18.40
CA GLY A 111 0.02 -0.79 -18.32
C GLY A 111 -0.90 0.41 -18.07
N THR A 112 -2.24 0.22 -18.01
CA THR A 112 -3.16 1.34 -17.68
C THR A 112 -2.90 1.89 -16.28
N TYR A 113 -2.61 1.00 -15.31
CA TYR A 113 -2.30 1.35 -13.93
C TYR A 113 -0.97 0.73 -13.49
N PRO A 114 -0.33 1.20 -12.40
CA PRO A 114 0.89 0.60 -11.86
C PRO A 114 0.59 -0.72 -11.18
N VAL A 115 1.43 -1.76 -11.37
CA VAL A 115 1.20 -3.13 -10.88
C VAL A 115 0.84 -3.21 -9.39
N ASP A 116 1.56 -2.50 -8.54
CA ASP A 116 1.25 -2.32 -7.13
C ASP A 116 1.80 -0.96 -6.70
N GLY A 117 0.97 0.08 -6.78
CA GLY A 117 1.46 1.43 -6.52
C GLY A 117 0.47 2.55 -6.81
N VAL A 118 0.94 3.77 -6.58
CA VAL A 118 0.18 4.99 -6.78
C VAL A 118 0.15 5.38 -8.25
N HIS A 119 -1.05 5.56 -8.79
CA HIS A 119 -1.28 6.08 -10.12
C HIS A 119 -1.33 7.63 -10.10
N THR A 120 -1.22 8.26 -11.28
CA THR A 120 -1.16 9.73 -11.42
C THR A 120 -2.45 10.44 -10.98
N ASP A 121 -3.55 9.70 -10.85
CA ASP A 121 -4.83 10.19 -10.31
C ASP A 121 -4.89 10.20 -8.76
N GLY A 122 -3.82 9.78 -8.08
CA GLY A 122 -3.71 9.80 -6.63
C GLY A 122 -4.28 8.59 -5.91
N TYR A 123 -4.66 7.53 -6.63
CA TYR A 123 -5.13 6.27 -6.03
C TYR A 123 -4.08 5.17 -6.12
N TRP A 124 -4.18 4.19 -5.21
CA TRP A 124 -3.32 3.01 -5.24
C TRP A 124 -4.01 1.89 -6.01
N TYR A 125 -3.30 1.28 -6.95
CA TYR A 125 -3.81 0.18 -7.77
C TYR A 125 -3.03 -1.10 -7.53
N VAL A 126 -3.72 -2.24 -7.58
CA VAL A 126 -3.11 -3.57 -7.53
C VAL A 126 -3.61 -4.40 -8.70
N LYS A 127 -2.69 -4.82 -9.56
CA LYS A 127 -2.95 -5.71 -10.69
C LYS A 127 -3.30 -7.10 -10.18
N LYS A 128 -4.33 -7.68 -10.77
CA LYS A 128 -4.81 -9.04 -10.48
C LYS A 128 -4.58 -9.94 -11.68
N GLY A 129 -5.42 -10.97 -11.81
CA GLY A 129 -5.38 -11.92 -12.91
C GLY A 129 -5.76 -11.30 -14.26
N ILE A 130 -5.44 -12.04 -15.31
CA ILE A 130 -5.88 -11.78 -16.68
C ILE A 130 -7.40 -11.88 -16.72
N VAL A 131 -8.03 -11.03 -17.52
CA VAL A 131 -9.47 -11.14 -17.81
C VAL A 131 -9.64 -12.22 -18.87
N ASN A 132 -10.36 -13.30 -18.53
CA ASN A 132 -10.75 -14.31 -19.51
C ASN A 132 -11.94 -13.81 -20.32
N GLN A 133 -11.85 -13.93 -21.62
CA GLN A 133 -12.91 -13.72 -22.58
C GLN A 133 -13.55 -15.07 -22.91
N SER A 134 -14.80 -15.04 -23.37
CA SER A 134 -15.44 -16.26 -23.88
C SER A 134 -14.97 -16.56 -25.30
N PRO A 135 -14.76 -17.84 -25.66
CA PRO A 135 -14.44 -18.19 -27.04
C PRO A 135 -15.60 -17.88 -27.97
N THR A 136 -15.28 -17.68 -29.24
CA THR A 136 -16.24 -17.46 -30.32
C THR A 136 -16.30 -18.70 -31.22
N LEU A 137 -17.51 -19.23 -31.44
CA LEU A 137 -17.78 -20.28 -32.42
C LEU A 137 -18.62 -19.69 -33.56
N THR A 138 -18.09 -19.77 -34.78
CA THR A 138 -18.82 -19.42 -35.99
C THR A 138 -19.13 -20.67 -36.78
N LEU A 139 -20.41 -20.92 -37.03
CA LEU A 139 -20.90 -22.01 -37.87
C LEU A 139 -21.45 -21.43 -39.18
N SER A 140 -21.19 -22.12 -40.27
CA SER A 140 -21.65 -21.79 -41.61
C SER A 140 -22.34 -23.00 -42.21
N THR A 141 -23.50 -22.76 -42.78
CA THR A 141 -24.26 -23.76 -43.54
C THR A 141 -24.96 -23.08 -44.71
N GLN A 142 -25.46 -23.89 -45.63
CA GLN A 142 -26.23 -23.37 -46.77
C GLN A 142 -27.54 -22.76 -46.27
N ASN A 143 -27.73 -21.47 -46.56
CA ASN A 143 -29.01 -20.81 -46.27
C ASN A 143 -30.09 -21.33 -47.22
N ASN A 144 -31.34 -21.45 -46.73
CA ASN A 144 -32.50 -21.88 -47.50
C ASN A 144 -32.36 -23.23 -48.21
N HIS A 145 -31.66 -24.20 -47.60
CA HIS A 145 -31.56 -25.54 -48.14
C HIS A 145 -32.74 -26.42 -47.70
N ALA A 146 -33.45 -27.02 -48.66
CA ALA A 146 -34.51 -27.99 -48.38
C ALA A 146 -33.89 -29.36 -48.10
N LEU A 147 -34.16 -29.91 -46.91
CA LEU A 147 -33.68 -31.22 -46.50
C LEU A 147 -34.77 -32.27 -46.71
N PHE A 148 -34.39 -33.41 -47.28
CA PHE A 148 -35.23 -34.61 -47.41
C PHE A 148 -34.70 -35.72 -46.50
N GLU A 149 -35.53 -36.72 -46.22
CA GLU A 149 -35.11 -37.87 -45.42
C GLU A 149 -33.85 -38.53 -46.01
N GLY A 150 -32.85 -38.75 -45.16
CA GLY A 150 -31.53 -39.28 -45.56
C GLY A 150 -30.55 -38.24 -46.13
N SER A 151 -30.92 -36.96 -46.23
CA SER A 151 -30.01 -35.90 -46.69
C SER A 151 -28.94 -35.56 -45.65
N VAL A 152 -27.75 -35.18 -46.14
CA VAL A 152 -26.65 -34.67 -45.29
C VAL A 152 -26.57 -33.16 -45.45
N LEU A 153 -26.72 -32.40 -44.36
CA LEU A 153 -26.45 -30.96 -44.34
C LEU A 153 -24.99 -30.73 -43.90
N PRO A 154 -24.11 -30.25 -44.79
CA PRO A 154 -22.77 -29.88 -44.37
C PRO A 154 -22.85 -28.63 -43.48
N ILE A 155 -22.26 -28.74 -42.29
CA ILE A 155 -22.00 -27.63 -41.39
C ILE A 155 -20.48 -27.50 -41.28
N THR A 156 -19.97 -26.34 -41.65
CA THR A 156 -18.57 -25.99 -41.41
C THR A 156 -18.51 -24.93 -40.34
N GLY A 157 -17.35 -24.73 -39.74
CA GLY A 157 -17.20 -23.69 -38.75
C GLY A 157 -15.76 -23.53 -38.30
N ASN A 158 -15.55 -22.51 -37.49
CA ASN A 158 -14.29 -22.20 -36.84
C ASN A 158 -14.58 -21.77 -35.41
N ALA A 159 -13.74 -22.22 -34.49
CA ALA A 159 -13.72 -21.74 -33.12
C ALA A 159 -12.44 -20.91 -32.92
N SER A 160 -12.54 -19.80 -32.19
CA SER A 160 -11.40 -18.95 -31.84
C SER A 160 -11.52 -18.47 -30.42
N ASP A 161 -10.41 -18.48 -29.70
CA ASP A 161 -10.26 -17.85 -28.39
C ASP A 161 -9.37 -16.62 -28.53
N ALA A 162 -9.72 -15.54 -27.84
CA ALA A 162 -8.91 -14.32 -27.81
C ALA A 162 -7.79 -14.42 -26.75
N ASP A 163 -7.89 -15.34 -25.82
CA ASP A 163 -6.94 -15.53 -24.73
C ASP A 163 -5.83 -16.52 -25.12
N ASN A 164 -4.59 -16.11 -24.86
CA ASN A 164 -3.43 -16.86 -25.29
C ASN A 164 -3.16 -18.08 -24.38
N GLY A 165 -3.20 -19.28 -24.95
CA GLY A 165 -2.89 -20.53 -24.25
C GLY A 165 -4.10 -21.41 -23.95
N ASP A 166 -5.32 -20.95 -24.24
CA ASP A 166 -6.54 -21.72 -24.05
C ASP A 166 -6.70 -22.74 -25.19
N VAL A 167 -7.02 -23.98 -24.83
CA VAL A 167 -7.29 -25.05 -25.79
C VAL A 167 -8.80 -25.13 -26.02
N LEU A 168 -9.21 -24.95 -27.26
CA LEU A 168 -10.59 -25.17 -27.68
C LEU A 168 -10.79 -26.66 -27.96
N THR A 169 -11.67 -27.31 -27.20
CA THR A 169 -12.02 -28.74 -27.35
C THR A 169 -13.52 -28.94 -27.44
#